data_AF-W6L3G8-F1
#
_entry.id   AF-W6L3G8-F1
#
_cell.length_a   1.000
_cell.length_b   1.000
_cell.length_c   1.000
_cell.angle_alpha   90.00
_cell.angle_beta   90.00
_cell.angle_gamma   90.00
#
_symmetry.space_group_name_H-M   'P 1'
#
loop_
_entity.id
_entity.type
_entity.pdbx_description
1 polymer ?
#
loop_
_entity_poly.entity_id
_entity_poly.type
_entity_poly.pdbx_seq_one_letter_code
_entity_poly.pdbx_strand_id
1 'polypeptide(L)'
;MGLSMLKGVLLGDFASSFLATTLMSEQILLMLCHYNSFTHSSWALRESKATFVQELFLTRAGNPFPNPLSCFYVHTLRDCIVNCVASWLLVKPISSVIGWRHSIFLFVGAGSLSSFCYLFSMEASEKNTNNIANYACASNGAFAGFATLSLILPRCYTPLFKRIPLTLFGTFYLIICLHNEYIEPGRTETHRAINIRLENRSFVGGVFFALMYSSLFFQTRAGFGMRQIFYNNIKNAAKL
;
A
#
# COMPACT_ATOMS: atom_id res chain seq x y z
N MET A 1 -35.11 -0.74 12.17
CA MET A 1 -34.01 -1.06 11.22
C MET A 1 -33.06 0.13 10.95
N GLY A 2 -33.41 1.39 11.28
CA GLY A 2 -32.59 2.57 10.96
C GLY A 2 -31.44 2.94 11.92
N LEU A 3 -31.54 2.64 13.23
CA LEU A 3 -30.52 3.07 14.21
C LEU A 3 -29.21 2.25 14.16
N SER A 4 -29.29 0.96 13.81
CA SER A 4 -28.11 0.09 13.70
C SER A 4 -27.31 0.35 12.42
N MET A 5 -28.00 0.66 11.31
CA MET A 5 -27.37 1.09 10.07
C MET A 5 -26.65 2.44 10.23
N LEU A 6 -27.27 3.41 10.92
CA LEU A 6 -26.64 4.71 11.18
C LEU A 6 -25.38 4.59 12.05
N LYS A 7 -25.43 3.75 13.09
CA LYS A 7 -24.26 3.44 13.92
C LYS A 7 -23.16 2.77 13.10
N GLY A 8 -23.50 1.83 12.21
CA GLY A 8 -22.52 1.16 11.33
C GLY A 8 -21.83 2.10 10.34
N VAL A 9 -22.58 3.04 9.75
CA VAL A 9 -22.04 4.05 8.82
C VAL A 9 -21.12 5.03 9.57
N LEU A 10 -21.55 5.56 10.72
CA LEU A 10 -20.73 6.47 11.53
C LEU A 10 -19.45 5.79 12.06
N LEU A 11 -19.53 4.52 12.46
CA LEU A 11 -18.35 3.75 12.89
C LEU A 11 -17.38 3.50 11.72
N GLY A 12 -17.92 3.25 10.51
CA GLY A 12 -17.13 3.07 9.30
C GLY A 12 -16.42 4.36 8.84
N ASP A 13 -17.09 5.51 8.94
CA ASP A 13 -16.50 6.82 8.65
C ASP A 13 -15.43 7.22 9.67
N PHE A 14 -15.64 6.92 10.96
CA PHE A 14 -14.63 7.14 11.98
C PHE A 14 -13.41 6.24 11.77
N ALA A 15 -13.61 4.94 11.56
CA ALA A 15 -12.52 3.98 11.36
C ALA A 15 -11.70 4.26 10.10
N SER A 16 -12.36 4.66 9.00
CA SER A 16 -11.65 5.03 7.75
C SER A 16 -10.88 6.34 7.88
N SER A 17 -11.42 7.34 8.59
CA SER A 17 -10.71 8.60 8.86
C SER A 17 -9.55 8.40 9.83
N PHE A 18 -9.72 7.56 10.85
CA PHE A 18 -8.65 7.17 11.77
C PHE A 18 -7.53 6.49 11.00
N LEU A 19 -7.83 5.46 10.20
CA LEU A 19 -6.82 4.76 9.41
C LEU A 19 -6.04 5.69 8.47
N ALA A 20 -6.73 6.58 7.75
CA ALA A 20 -6.08 7.54 6.86
C ALA A 20 -5.17 8.52 7.62
N THR A 21 -5.59 8.94 8.82
CA THR A 21 -4.80 9.83 9.68
C THR A 21 -3.60 9.10 10.27
N THR A 22 -3.76 7.85 10.70
CA THR A 22 -2.67 7.00 11.18
C THR A 22 -1.62 6.82 10.09
N LEU A 23 -2.02 6.43 8.88
CA LEU A 23 -1.09 6.29 7.76
C LEU A 23 -0.39 7.61 7.44
N MET A 24 -1.13 8.72 7.31
CA MET A 24 -0.51 10.03 7.08
C MET A 24 0.51 10.39 8.18
N SER A 25 0.15 10.21 9.46
CA SER A 25 1.03 10.53 10.58
C SER A 25 2.28 9.65 10.61
N GLU A 26 2.14 8.39 10.22
CA GLU A 26 3.21 7.40 10.17
C GLU A 26 4.20 7.76 9.04
N GLN A 27 3.69 8.09 7.84
CA GLN A 27 4.51 8.55 6.72
C GLN A 27 5.31 9.82 7.09
N ILE A 28 4.67 10.78 7.76
CA ILE A 28 5.33 12.01 8.22
C ILE A 28 6.36 11.70 9.31
N LEU A 29 6.04 10.85 10.28
CA LEU A 29 6.94 10.49 11.37
C LEU A 29 8.19 9.80 10.85
N LEU A 30 8.05 8.76 10.02
CA LEU A 30 9.19 8.05 9.45
C LEU A 30 10.02 8.97 8.55
N MET A 31 9.38 9.83 7.76
CA MET A 31 10.09 10.83 6.98
C MET A 31 10.89 11.77 7.89
N LEU A 32 10.30 12.36 8.93
CA LEU A 32 11.02 13.28 9.83
C LEU A 32 12.13 12.59 10.63
N CYS A 33 11.92 11.33 11.04
CA CYS A 33 12.93 10.55 11.74
C CYS A 33 14.13 10.18 10.85
N HIS A 34 13.92 10.04 9.53
CA HIS A 34 14.95 9.55 8.62
C HIS A 34 15.50 10.58 7.64
N TYR A 35 14.80 11.70 7.42
CA TYR A 35 15.23 12.76 6.51
C TYR A 35 16.58 13.33 6.95
N ASN A 36 17.59 13.22 6.08
CA ASN A 36 18.98 13.58 6.36
C ASN A 36 19.65 12.83 7.53
N SER A 37 19.07 11.73 8.02
CA SER A 37 19.69 10.91 9.06
C SER A 37 20.75 9.97 8.48
N PHE A 38 21.65 9.48 9.35
CA PHE A 38 22.73 8.54 8.98
C PHE A 38 22.22 7.24 8.36
N THR A 39 20.93 6.90 8.51
CA THR A 39 20.32 5.65 7.98
C THR A 39 20.34 5.55 6.45
N HIS A 40 20.61 6.64 5.73
CA HIS A 40 20.77 6.63 4.27
C HIS A 40 22.24 6.44 3.81
N SER A 41 23.19 6.42 4.75
CA SER A 41 24.62 6.23 4.47
C SER A 41 25.02 4.75 4.56
N SER A 42 26.04 4.33 3.80
CA SER A 42 26.68 3.03 3.92
C SER A 42 27.42 2.87 5.25
N TRP A 43 27.72 3.97 5.95
CA TRP A 43 28.24 3.93 7.32
C TRP A 43 27.19 3.48 8.34
N ALA A 44 25.88 3.63 8.06
CA ALA A 44 24.83 3.06 8.90
C ALA A 44 24.82 1.53 8.94
N LEU A 45 25.48 0.86 7.99
CA LEU A 45 25.71 -0.60 8.06
C LEU A 45 26.70 -0.99 9.17
N ARG A 46 27.44 -0.02 9.74
CA ARG A 46 28.37 -0.24 10.86
C ARG A 46 27.76 0.14 12.21
N GLU A 47 26.66 0.89 12.22
CA GLU A 47 26.01 1.37 13.43
C GLU A 47 24.77 0.51 13.75
N SER A 48 24.80 -0.22 14.87
CA SER A 48 23.77 -1.22 15.20
C SER A 48 22.34 -0.67 15.21
N LYS A 49 22.14 0.58 15.64
CA LYS A 49 20.83 1.23 15.65
C LYS A 49 20.30 1.51 14.25
N ALA A 50 21.17 1.98 13.36
CA ALA A 50 20.78 2.31 12.00
C ALA A 50 20.55 1.03 11.17
N THR A 51 21.36 0.00 11.40
CA THR A 51 21.17 -1.33 10.79
C THR A 51 19.87 -1.98 11.24
N PHE A 52 19.52 -1.89 12.52
CA PHE A 52 18.24 -2.41 13.05
C PHE A 52 17.03 -1.77 12.36
N VAL A 53 17.03 -0.45 12.17
CA VAL A 53 15.93 0.25 11.50
C VAL A 53 15.84 -0.16 10.02
N GLN A 54 16.98 -0.30 9.34
CA GLN A 54 17.02 -0.78 7.96
C GLN A 54 16.48 -2.22 7.85
N GLU A 55 16.87 -3.12 8.74
CA GLU A 55 16.35 -4.50 8.76
C GLU A 55 14.86 -4.55 9.10
N LEU A 56 14.38 -3.68 9.98
CA LEU A 56 12.99 -3.64 10.39
C LEU A 56 12.08 -3.12 9.28
N PHE A 57 12.51 -2.09 8.53
CA PHE A 57 11.64 -1.36 7.60
C PHE A 57 12.04 -1.45 6.13
N LEU A 58 13.17 -2.05 5.78
CA LEU A 58 13.58 -2.20 4.38
C LEU A 58 13.63 -3.67 3.99
N THR A 59 13.43 -3.92 2.70
CA THR A 59 13.65 -5.22 2.08
C THR A 59 15.03 -5.21 1.43
N ARG A 60 15.95 -6.03 1.94
CA ARG A 60 17.30 -6.14 1.38
C ARG A 60 17.31 -7.18 0.26
N ALA A 61 18.00 -6.91 -0.84
CA ALA A 61 18.02 -7.77 -2.03
C ALA A 61 18.46 -9.23 -1.78
N GLY A 62 19.25 -9.48 -0.72
CA GLY A 62 19.72 -10.83 -0.34
C GLY A 62 18.90 -11.52 0.75
N ASN A 63 17.76 -10.96 1.15
CA ASN A 63 16.90 -11.59 2.15
C ASN A 63 16.05 -12.72 1.52
N PRO A 64 15.92 -13.88 2.18
CA PRO A 64 15.12 -14.99 1.66
C PRO A 64 13.60 -14.75 1.72
N PHE A 65 13.16 -13.74 2.48
CA PHE A 65 11.75 -13.44 2.68
C PHE A 65 11.45 -11.94 2.51
N PRO A 66 10.27 -11.59 1.97
CA PRO A 66 9.83 -10.20 1.86
C PRO A 66 9.61 -9.60 3.26
N ASN A 67 9.95 -8.32 3.43
CA ASN A 67 9.69 -7.61 4.67
C ASN A 67 8.31 -6.90 4.59
N PRO A 68 7.29 -7.38 5.33
CA PRO A 68 5.95 -6.79 5.30
C PRO A 68 5.91 -5.37 5.86
N LEU A 69 6.83 -5.01 6.75
CA LEU A 69 6.87 -3.68 7.37
C LEU A 69 7.46 -2.62 6.43
N SER A 70 8.04 -3.03 5.30
CA SER A 70 8.60 -2.09 4.33
C SER A 70 7.56 -1.24 3.61
N CYS A 71 6.27 -1.55 3.77
CA CYS A 71 5.17 -0.71 3.29
C CYS A 71 5.00 0.61 4.06
N PHE A 72 5.48 0.66 5.30
CA PHE A 72 5.42 1.86 6.14
C PHE A 72 6.53 2.84 5.73
N TYR A 73 7.70 2.33 5.32
CA TYR A 73 8.86 3.17 5.05
C TYR A 73 8.72 4.08 3.82
N VAL A 74 9.08 5.34 4.00
CA VAL A 74 9.26 6.32 2.91
C VAL A 74 10.62 6.98 3.01
N HIS A 75 11.24 7.17 1.85
CA HIS A 75 12.62 7.64 1.75
C HIS A 75 12.76 9.01 1.07
N THR A 76 11.76 9.49 0.33
CA THR A 76 11.78 10.81 -0.30
C THR A 76 10.64 11.70 0.19
N LEU A 77 10.91 13.01 0.27
CA LEU A 77 9.90 14.00 0.63
C LEU A 77 8.74 14.01 -0.37
N ARG A 78 9.06 13.82 -1.66
CA ARG A 78 8.06 13.73 -2.73
C ARG A 78 7.12 12.54 -2.50
N ASP A 79 7.64 11.34 -2.26
CA ASP A 79 6.82 10.17 -1.99
C ASP A 79 5.99 10.35 -0.70
N CYS A 80 6.56 11.00 0.33
CA CYS A 80 5.83 11.30 1.57
C CYS A 80 4.61 12.18 1.31
N ILE A 81 4.78 13.28 0.58
CA ILE A 81 3.67 14.19 0.23
C ILE A 81 2.61 13.43 -0.59
N VAL A 82 3.03 12.66 -1.60
CA VAL A 82 2.12 11.91 -2.48
C VAL A 82 1.35 10.84 -1.68
N ASN A 83 2.01 10.12 -0.77
CA ASN A 83 1.38 9.10 0.08
C ASN A 83 0.44 9.72 1.13
N CYS A 84 0.78 10.89 1.69
CA CYS A 84 -0.13 11.63 2.58
C CYS A 84 -1.42 12.03 1.85
N VAL A 85 -1.29 12.54 0.63
CA VAL A 85 -2.44 12.88 -0.22
C VAL A 85 -3.23 11.62 -0.57
N ALA A 86 -2.56 10.52 -0.95
CA ALA A 86 -3.20 9.25 -1.26
C ALA A 86 -3.91 8.63 -0.04
N SER A 87 -3.41 8.84 1.18
CA SER A 87 -4.07 8.37 2.41
C SER A 87 -5.47 8.94 2.56
N TRP A 88 -5.65 10.23 2.27
CA TRP A 88 -6.96 10.88 2.35
C TRP A 88 -7.81 10.69 1.11
N LEU A 89 -7.20 10.76 -0.08
CA LEU A 89 -7.94 10.73 -1.34
C LEU A 89 -8.25 9.32 -1.82
N LEU A 90 -7.44 8.31 -1.49
CA LEU A 90 -7.65 6.91 -1.88
C LEU A 90 -7.99 6.01 -0.69
N VAL A 91 -7.16 5.99 0.35
CA VAL A 91 -7.32 5.01 1.43
C VAL A 91 -8.60 5.23 2.23
N LYS A 92 -8.92 6.47 2.62
CA LYS A 92 -10.17 6.78 3.33
C LYS A 92 -11.44 6.30 2.59
N PRO A 93 -11.73 6.74 1.35
CA PRO A 93 -12.96 6.33 0.66
C PRO A 93 -13.01 4.84 0.32
N ILE A 94 -11.86 4.18 0.10
CA ILE A 94 -11.85 2.73 -0.09
C ILE A 94 -12.18 2.02 1.23
N SER A 95 -11.57 2.49 2.33
CA SER A 95 -11.74 1.90 3.65
C SER A 95 -13.15 2.02 4.19
N SER A 96 -13.91 3.06 3.81
CA SER A 96 -15.33 3.15 4.15
C SER A 96 -16.18 2.11 3.39
N VAL A 97 -15.74 1.64 2.21
CA VAL A 97 -16.47 0.67 1.37
C VAL A 97 -16.15 -0.78 1.71
N ILE A 98 -14.86 -1.10 1.91
CA ILE A 98 -14.41 -2.47 2.21
C ILE A 98 -14.31 -2.74 3.72
N GLY A 99 -14.23 -1.68 4.53
CA GLY A 99 -14.04 -1.76 5.98
C GLY A 99 -12.56 -1.77 6.39
N TRP A 100 -12.27 -1.22 7.57
CA TRP A 100 -10.90 -0.99 8.05
C TRP A 100 -10.03 -2.26 8.14
N ARG A 101 -10.60 -3.41 8.49
CA ARG A 101 -9.85 -4.68 8.57
C ARG A 101 -9.31 -5.12 7.20
N HIS A 102 -10.17 -5.00 6.19
CA HIS A 102 -9.82 -5.30 4.81
C HIS A 102 -8.80 -4.30 4.26
N SER A 103 -8.88 -3.03 4.68
CA SER A 103 -7.87 -2.03 4.34
C SER A 103 -6.50 -2.33 4.94
N ILE A 104 -6.42 -2.75 6.20
CA ILE A 104 -5.13 -3.16 6.81
C ILE A 104 -4.56 -4.37 6.07
N PHE A 105 -5.40 -5.37 5.80
CA PHE A 105 -4.98 -6.55 5.03
C PHE A 105 -4.49 -6.17 3.63
N LEU A 106 -5.19 -5.25 2.96
CA LEU A 106 -4.79 -4.74 1.65
C LEU A 106 -3.45 -4.00 1.72
N PHE A 107 -3.27 -3.11 2.69
CA PHE A 107 -2.05 -2.32 2.86
C PHE A 107 -0.82 -3.22 3.10
N VAL A 108 -0.90 -4.11 4.09
CA VAL A 108 0.20 -5.00 4.45
C VAL A 108 0.43 -6.06 3.37
N GLY A 109 -0.64 -6.62 2.81
CA GLY A 109 -0.54 -7.66 1.77
C GLY A 109 0.03 -7.13 0.45
N ALA A 110 -0.46 -5.96 -0.02
CA ALA A 110 0.08 -5.30 -1.21
C ALA A 110 1.55 -4.88 -1.02
N GLY A 111 1.89 -4.37 0.15
CA GLY A 111 3.27 -4.08 0.54
C GLY A 111 4.16 -5.31 0.52
N SER A 112 3.73 -6.40 1.16
CA SER A 112 4.48 -7.67 1.22
C SER A 112 4.72 -8.25 -0.17
N LEU A 113 3.72 -8.23 -1.04
CA LEU A 113 3.85 -8.74 -2.40
C LEU A 113 4.73 -7.84 -3.28
N SER A 114 4.69 -6.52 -3.06
CA SER A 114 5.63 -5.57 -3.66
C SER A 114 7.08 -5.89 -3.27
N SER A 115 7.35 -6.14 -1.98
CA SER A 115 8.67 -6.56 -1.49
C SER A 115 9.11 -7.90 -2.09
N PHE A 116 8.18 -8.83 -2.25
CA PHE A 116 8.46 -10.12 -2.89
C PHE A 116 8.84 -9.94 -4.37
N CYS A 117 8.09 -9.12 -5.11
CA CYS A 117 8.42 -8.78 -6.50
C CYS A 117 9.79 -8.12 -6.62
N TYR A 118 10.18 -7.29 -5.64
CA TYR A 118 11.53 -6.71 -5.59
C TYR A 118 12.60 -7.80 -5.44
N LEU A 119 12.47 -8.70 -4.46
CA LEU A 119 13.41 -9.80 -4.25
C LEU A 119 13.54 -10.68 -5.51
N PHE A 120 12.40 -11.06 -6.09
CA PHE A 120 12.37 -11.84 -7.33
C PHE A 120 13.06 -11.11 -8.49
N SER A 121 12.85 -9.79 -8.63
CA SER A 121 13.52 -9.00 -9.67
C SER A 121 15.03 -8.89 -9.47
N MET A 122 15.50 -8.92 -8.22
CA MET A 122 16.93 -8.88 -7.90
C MET A 122 17.58 -10.24 -8.16
N GLU A 123 16.92 -11.35 -7.81
CA GLU A 123 17.38 -12.72 -8.12
C GLU A 123 17.43 -12.98 -9.63
N ALA A 124 16.42 -12.53 -10.37
CA ALA A 124 16.35 -12.70 -11.82
C ALA A 124 17.37 -11.82 -12.59
N SER A 125 17.98 -10.83 -11.95
CA SER A 125 18.89 -9.88 -12.60
C SER A 125 20.35 -10.30 -12.43
N GLU A 126 20.98 -10.75 -13.52
CA GLU A 126 22.40 -11.11 -13.56
C GLU A 126 23.36 -9.97 -13.13
N LYS A 127 22.91 -8.70 -13.21
CA LYS A 127 23.72 -7.52 -12.88
C LYS A 127 23.67 -7.09 -11.40
N ASN A 128 22.72 -7.61 -10.61
CA ASN A 128 22.44 -7.12 -9.25
C ASN A 128 22.67 -8.17 -8.15
N THR A 129 23.14 -9.37 -8.51
CA THR A 129 23.20 -10.57 -7.67
C THR A 129 24.09 -10.51 -6.44
N ASN A 130 24.86 -9.45 -6.18
CA ASN A 130 25.84 -9.42 -5.08
C ASN A 130 25.96 -8.10 -4.28
N ASN A 131 25.03 -7.16 -4.40
CA ASN A 131 25.16 -5.87 -3.69
C ASN A 131 24.48 -5.86 -2.31
N ILE A 132 25.30 -5.97 -1.27
CA ILE A 132 24.95 -5.82 0.16
C ILE A 132 24.23 -4.48 0.46
N ALA A 133 24.42 -3.47 -0.38
CA ALA A 133 23.90 -2.12 -0.19
C ALA A 133 22.59 -1.81 -0.95
N ASN A 134 21.95 -2.81 -1.57
CA ASN A 134 20.68 -2.64 -2.28
C ASN A 134 19.49 -2.93 -1.34
N TYR A 135 18.63 -1.92 -1.17
CA TYR A 135 17.44 -1.96 -0.34
C TYR A 135 16.24 -1.43 -1.12
N ALA A 136 15.06 -1.93 -0.76
CA ALA A 136 13.80 -1.39 -1.24
C ALA A 136 12.83 -1.08 -0.09
N CYS A 137 12.03 -0.04 -0.27
CA CYS A 137 10.80 0.18 0.48
C CYS A 137 9.59 -0.13 -0.43
N ALA A 138 8.49 -0.58 0.18
CA ALA A 138 7.30 -1.07 -0.52
C ALA A 138 6.07 -0.18 -0.32
N SER A 139 6.26 1.06 0.17
CA SER A 139 5.17 1.99 0.42
C SER A 139 4.38 2.31 -0.86
N ASN A 140 5.06 2.53 -1.99
CA ASN A 140 4.37 2.74 -3.27
C ASN A 140 3.54 1.52 -3.68
N GLY A 141 4.02 0.30 -3.41
CA GLY A 141 3.26 -0.92 -3.64
C GLY A 141 2.00 -1.02 -2.79
N ALA A 142 2.07 -0.65 -1.51
CA ALA A 142 0.93 -0.67 -0.62
C ALA A 142 -0.17 0.31 -1.07
N PHE A 143 0.19 1.55 -1.39
CA PHE A 143 -0.75 2.55 -1.92
C PHE A 143 -1.19 2.25 -3.35
N ALA A 144 -0.34 1.63 -4.19
CA ALA A 144 -0.74 1.14 -5.51
C ALA A 144 -1.84 0.09 -5.41
N GLY A 145 -1.84 -0.76 -4.37
CA GLY A 145 -2.95 -1.68 -4.12
C GLY A 145 -4.29 -0.97 -3.92
N PHE A 146 -4.31 0.13 -3.16
CA PHE A 146 -5.51 0.99 -3.03
C PHE A 146 -5.85 1.68 -4.36
N ALA A 147 -4.86 2.21 -5.06
CA ALA A 147 -5.06 2.85 -6.35
C ALA A 147 -5.68 1.88 -7.38
N THR A 148 -5.22 0.64 -7.44
CA THR A 148 -5.80 -0.42 -8.28
C THR A 148 -7.23 -0.74 -7.87
N LEU A 149 -7.50 -0.89 -6.56
CA LEU A 149 -8.87 -1.16 -6.10
C LEU A 149 -9.84 -0.02 -6.43
N SER A 150 -9.36 1.23 -6.48
CA SER A 150 -10.18 2.37 -6.90
C SER A 150 -10.69 2.26 -8.33
N LEU A 151 -9.96 1.56 -9.21
CA LEU A 151 -10.35 1.32 -10.61
C LEU A 151 -11.43 0.25 -10.73
N ILE A 152 -11.45 -0.69 -9.78
CA ILE A 152 -12.34 -1.85 -9.81
C ILE A 152 -13.64 -1.57 -9.06
N LEU A 153 -13.61 -0.72 -8.01
CA LEU A 153 -14.80 -0.36 -7.26
C LEU A 153 -15.64 0.69 -8.02
N PRO A 154 -16.83 0.34 -8.55
CA PRO A 154 -17.66 1.30 -9.25
C PRO A 154 -18.21 2.36 -8.29
N ARG A 155 -18.31 3.61 -8.75
CA ARG A 155 -19.01 4.72 -8.08
C ARG A 155 -18.49 5.10 -6.68
N CYS A 156 -17.20 4.90 -6.43
CA CYS A 156 -16.54 5.51 -5.27
C CYS A 156 -16.11 6.95 -5.61
N TYR A 157 -16.42 7.90 -4.72
CA TYR A 157 -16.08 9.31 -4.87
C TYR A 157 -15.12 9.74 -3.75
N THR A 158 -14.27 10.72 -4.04
CA THR A 158 -13.40 11.27 -3.01
C THR A 158 -14.21 11.99 -1.93
N PRO A 159 -13.75 11.93 -0.66
CA PRO A 159 -14.43 12.62 0.44
C PRO A 159 -14.38 14.14 0.30
N LEU A 160 -13.33 14.67 -0.35
CA LEU A 160 -13.15 16.11 -0.58
C LEU A 160 -13.94 16.63 -1.79
N PHE A 161 -14.09 15.82 -2.84
CA PHE A 161 -14.80 16.20 -4.06
C PHE A 161 -15.90 15.20 -4.40
N LYS A 162 -17.15 15.55 -4.04
CA LYS A 162 -18.34 14.71 -4.25
C LYS A 162 -18.63 14.34 -5.72
N ARG A 163 -17.96 14.96 -6.69
CA ARG A 163 -18.17 14.75 -8.13
C ARG A 163 -16.98 14.13 -8.84
N ILE A 164 -15.82 13.99 -8.18
CA ILE A 164 -14.63 13.45 -8.82
C ILE A 164 -14.56 11.94 -8.53
N PRO A 165 -14.59 11.08 -9.56
CA PRO A 165 -14.48 9.65 -9.37
C PRO A 165 -13.10 9.30 -8.83
N LEU A 166 -13.07 8.36 -7.89
CA LEU A 166 -11.85 7.90 -7.25
C LEU A 166 -10.84 7.32 -8.27
N THR A 167 -11.36 6.76 -9.36
CA THR A 167 -10.60 6.19 -10.47
C THR A 167 -9.56 7.16 -11.02
N LEU A 168 -9.86 8.46 -11.11
CA LEU A 168 -8.91 9.45 -11.61
C LEU A 168 -7.68 9.54 -10.71
N PHE A 169 -7.89 9.66 -9.40
CA PHE A 169 -6.80 9.70 -8.43
C PHE A 169 -6.00 8.40 -8.42
N GLY A 170 -6.67 7.26 -8.55
CA GLY A 170 -5.99 5.97 -8.66
C GLY A 170 -5.11 5.88 -9.89
N THR A 171 -5.63 6.27 -11.05
CA THR A 171 -4.86 6.31 -12.30
C THR A 171 -3.65 7.24 -12.18
N PHE A 172 -3.82 8.45 -11.65
CA PHE A 172 -2.70 9.39 -11.45
C PHE A 172 -1.63 8.81 -10.51
N TYR A 173 -2.04 8.17 -9.41
CA TYR A 173 -1.11 7.54 -8.49
C TYR A 173 -0.31 6.41 -9.16
N LEU A 174 -0.97 5.57 -9.97
CA LEU A 174 -0.30 4.50 -10.72
C LEU A 174 0.64 5.04 -11.79
N ILE A 175 0.29 6.15 -12.46
CA ILE A 175 1.19 6.82 -13.42
C ILE A 175 2.44 7.34 -12.69
N ILE A 176 2.29 7.91 -11.50
CA ILE A 176 3.44 8.34 -10.68
C ILE A 176 4.30 7.13 -10.31
N CYS A 177 3.70 6.01 -9.90
CA CYS A 177 4.44 4.79 -9.58
C CYS A 177 5.20 4.25 -10.81
N LEU A 178 4.58 4.23 -11.99
CA LEU A 178 5.21 3.86 -13.25
C LEU A 178 6.40 4.76 -13.58
N HIS A 179 6.23 6.07 -13.43
CA HIS A 179 7.30 7.03 -13.68
C HIS A 179 8.48 6.82 -12.71
N ASN A 180 8.19 6.68 -11.42
CA ASN A 180 9.21 6.49 -10.38
C ASN A 180 9.96 5.15 -10.53
N GLU A 181 9.28 4.10 -11.02
CA GLU A 181 9.90 2.77 -11.18
C GLU A 181 10.70 2.63 -12.49
N TYR A 182 10.24 3.23 -13.61
CA TYR A 182 10.82 2.98 -14.94
C TYR A 182 11.57 4.18 -15.56
N ILE A 183 11.25 5.41 -15.18
CA ILE A 183 11.82 6.63 -15.80
C ILE A 183 12.83 7.31 -14.89
N GLU A 184 12.45 7.53 -13.63
CA GLU A 184 13.27 8.21 -12.62
C GLU A 184 14.59 7.50 -12.25
N PRO A 185 14.71 6.15 -12.24
CA PRO A 185 15.99 5.52 -11.93
C PRO A 185 17.06 5.76 -13.02
N GLY A 186 16.67 6.28 -14.20
CA GLY A 186 17.59 6.74 -15.24
C GLY A 186 18.17 8.15 -15.01
N ARG A 187 17.62 8.91 -14.05
CA ARG A 187 18.12 10.24 -13.63
C ARG A 187 18.75 10.13 -12.26
N THR A 188 19.95 9.57 -12.22
CA THR A 188 20.78 9.52 -11.01
C THR A 188 21.07 10.94 -10.50
N GLU A 189 20.29 11.42 -9.53
CA GLU A 189 20.77 12.47 -8.63
C GLU A 189 21.96 11.88 -7.86
N THR A 190 23.16 12.36 -8.20
CA THR A 190 24.35 12.45 -7.34
C THR A 190 24.39 11.48 -6.15
N HIS A 191 24.38 10.18 -6.43
CA HIS A 191 24.72 9.16 -5.44
C HIS A 191 26.19 9.36 -5.07
N ARG A 192 26.44 10.05 -3.94
CA ARG A 192 27.72 9.94 -3.27
C ARG A 192 27.95 8.44 -3.02
N ALA A 193 29.13 7.93 -3.36
CA ALA A 193 29.51 6.51 -3.24
C ALA A 193 29.37 5.91 -1.81
N ILE A 194 28.95 6.73 -0.84
CA ILE A 194 28.81 6.45 0.58
C ILE A 194 27.32 6.26 0.96
N ASN A 195 26.38 6.19 0.03
CA ASN A 195 24.95 6.00 0.36
C ASN A 195 24.44 4.63 -0.05
N ILE A 196 23.50 4.07 0.74
CA ILE A 196 22.79 2.84 0.34
C ILE A 196 21.93 3.12 -0.90
N ARG A 197 21.81 2.13 -1.79
CA ARG A 197 20.90 2.22 -2.93
C ARG A 197 19.52 1.82 -2.45
N LEU A 198 18.71 2.81 -2.13
CA LEU A 198 17.33 2.64 -1.70
C LEU A 198 16.38 3.00 -2.84
N GLU A 199 15.55 2.06 -3.24
CA GLU A 199 14.60 2.26 -4.34
C GLU A 199 13.17 1.90 -3.90
N ASN A 200 12.19 2.71 -4.29
CA ASN A 200 10.78 2.43 -4.06
C ASN A 200 10.19 1.76 -5.31
N ARG A 201 10.56 0.49 -5.50
CA ARG A 201 10.27 -0.31 -6.70
C ARG A 201 9.26 -1.42 -6.43
N SER A 202 8.81 -2.02 -7.52
CA SER A 202 7.95 -3.20 -7.56
C SER A 202 6.51 -2.92 -7.17
N PHE A 203 6.00 -1.73 -7.50
CA PHE A 203 4.60 -1.37 -7.23
C PHE A 203 3.62 -2.35 -7.89
N VAL A 204 4.07 -3.01 -8.97
CA VAL A 204 3.37 -4.07 -9.69
C VAL A 204 2.91 -5.19 -8.75
N GLY A 205 3.71 -5.54 -7.74
CA GLY A 205 3.30 -6.54 -6.73
C GLY A 205 2.07 -6.09 -5.95
N GLY A 206 1.97 -4.80 -5.61
CA GLY A 206 0.78 -4.22 -5.00
C GLY A 206 -0.44 -4.24 -5.90
N VAL A 207 -0.27 -3.94 -7.20
CA VAL A 207 -1.33 -4.04 -8.21
C VAL A 207 -1.84 -5.47 -8.31
N PHE A 208 -0.94 -6.44 -8.43
CA PHE A 208 -1.29 -7.85 -8.55
C PHE A 208 -2.02 -8.36 -7.30
N PHE A 209 -1.54 -7.98 -6.11
CA PHE A 209 -2.22 -8.31 -4.86
C PHE A 209 -3.65 -7.75 -4.83
N ALA A 210 -3.85 -6.49 -5.24
CA ALA A 210 -5.17 -5.89 -5.28
C ALA A 210 -6.11 -6.58 -6.27
N LEU A 211 -5.60 -7.04 -7.42
CA LEU A 211 -6.38 -7.84 -8.38
C LEU A 211 -6.81 -9.18 -7.77
N MET A 212 -5.89 -9.93 -7.16
CA MET A 212 -6.20 -11.16 -6.44
C MET A 212 -7.19 -10.95 -5.29
N TYR A 213 -6.97 -9.89 -4.50
CA TYR A 213 -7.84 -9.52 -3.41
C TYR A 213 -9.26 -9.19 -3.92
N SER A 214 -9.35 -8.42 -5.00
CA SER A 214 -10.62 -8.00 -5.58
C SER A 214 -11.42 -9.20 -6.10
N SER A 215 -10.78 -10.17 -6.77
CA SER A 215 -11.47 -11.34 -7.30
C SER A 215 -12.10 -12.17 -6.17
N LEU A 216 -11.36 -12.39 -5.08
CA LEU A 216 -11.86 -13.09 -3.88
C LEU A 216 -12.94 -12.29 -3.16
N PHE A 217 -12.78 -10.97 -3.03
CA PHE A 217 -13.74 -10.10 -2.35
C PHE A 217 -15.08 -9.99 -3.08
N PHE A 218 -15.07 -9.86 -4.40
CA PHE A 218 -16.30 -9.82 -5.19
C PHE A 218 -17.00 -11.19 -5.26
N GLN A 219 -16.23 -12.28 -5.38
CA GLN A 219 -16.77 -13.65 -5.34
C GLN A 219 -17.48 -13.93 -4.01
N THR A 220 -16.86 -13.56 -2.88
CA THR A 220 -17.46 -13.76 -1.56
C THR A 220 -18.73 -12.94 -1.38
N ARG A 221 -18.75 -11.65 -1.78
CA ARG A 221 -19.97 -10.83 -1.72
C ARG A 221 -21.12 -11.41 -2.55
N ALA A 222 -20.84 -11.85 -3.78
CA ALA A 222 -21.85 -12.51 -4.63
C ALA A 222 -22.35 -13.82 -3.99
N GLY A 223 -21.44 -14.64 -3.48
CA GLY A 223 -21.77 -15.89 -2.80
C GLY A 223 -22.60 -15.71 -1.52
N PHE A 224 -22.32 -14.67 -0.73
CA PHE A 224 -23.12 -14.32 0.45
C PHE A 224 -24.53 -13.86 0.07
N GLY A 225 -24.67 -13.06 -0.99
CA GLY A 225 -25.97 -12.65 -1.51
C GLY A 225 -26.84 -13.84 -1.90
N MET A 226 -26.25 -14.79 -2.63
CA MET A 226 -26.93 -16.03 -3.03
C MET A 226 -27.31 -16.91 -1.83
N ARG A 227 -26.42 -17.04 -0.83
CA ARG A 227 -26.74 -17.75 0.43
C ARG A 227 -27.91 -17.10 1.16
N GLN A 228 -27.94 -15.78 1.25
CA GLN A 228 -29.01 -15.07 1.94
C GLN A 228 -30.37 -15.24 1.24
N ILE A 229 -30.38 -15.23 -0.09
CA ILE A 229 -31.57 -15.55 -0.90
C ILE A 229 -32.03 -16.98 -0.64
N PHE A 230 -31.11 -17.95 -0.63
CA PHE A 230 -31.41 -19.35 -0.36
C PHE A 230 -32.06 -19.55 1.03
N TYR A 231 -31.48 -18.97 2.09
CA TYR A 231 -32.06 -19.07 3.44
C TYR A 231 -33.40 -18.37 3.57
N ASN A 232 -33.60 -17.24 2.88
CA ASN A 232 -34.89 -16.57 2.85
C ASN A 232 -35.97 -17.43 2.17
N ASN A 233 -35.62 -18.12 1.08
CA ASN A 233 -36.53 -19.04 0.40
C ASN A 233 -36.91 -20.24 1.27
N ILE A 234 -35.96 -20.84 2.00
CA ILE A 234 -36.26 -21.92 2.98
C ILE A 234 -37.21 -21.41 4.07
N LYS A 235 -36.95 -20.23 4.64
CA LYS A 235 -37.81 -19.66 5.69
C LYS A 235 -39.23 -19.37 5.22
N ASN A 236 -39.39 -18.99 3.96
CA ASN A 236 -40.71 -18.73 3.37
C ASN A 236 -41.44 -20.04 3.03
N ALA A 237 -40.72 -21.07 2.58
CA ALA A 237 -41.28 -22.39 2.35
C ALA A 237 -41.71 -23.09 3.66
N ALA A 238 -40.97 -22.89 4.75
CA ALA A 238 -41.29 -23.45 6.07
C ALA A 238 -42.45 -22.75 6.80
N LYS A 239 -43.07 -21.72 6.21
CA LYS A 239 -44.24 -21.00 6.73
C LYS A 239 -45.56 -21.37 6.03
N LEU A 240 -45.50 -22.23 5.02
CA LEU A 240 -46.65 -22.87 4.38
C LEU A 240 -46.92 -24.23 5.06
#